data_AF-M3IT44-F1
#
_entry.id   AF-M3IT44-F1
#
_cell.length_a   1.000
_cell.length_b   1.000
_cell.length_c   1.000
_cell.angle_alpha   90.00
_cell.angle_beta   90.00
_cell.angle_gamma   90.00
#
_symmetry.space_group_name_H-M   'P 1'
#
loop_
_entity.id
_entity.type
_entity.pdbx_description
1 polymer ?
#
loop_
_entity_poly.entity_id
_entity_poly.type
_entity_poly.pdbx_seq_one_letter_code
_entity_poly.pdbx_strand_id
1 'polypeptide(L)'
;MTIDEQDINFNGLMKSLNFDSEEFKDYQDVDFDSYTFTQLSHVKLEIESQLNRLFDLLKQKYNADMDTPLVTPDGFPRSDIDVVSIRLIRIRIIRLRNDDKQIIHLLDEKMADEFARRRDETGSSMDIDIEPTREIVYSIPFARVGDVVENGPAFNSGLRTGDEIVLFDNDIHAANNNKLRSLVTRVVPDKEINVDVNRGGERVSLKLIPSNNWEGQGLLGCHLIPM
;
A
#
# COMPACT_ATOMS: atom_id res chain seq x y z
N MET A 1 17.41 7.07 -62.80
CA MET A 1 16.76 6.80 -61.50
C MET A 1 17.60 7.47 -60.43
N THR A 2 17.31 8.74 -60.16
CA THR A 2 17.82 9.48 -59.02
C THR A 2 16.96 9.06 -57.83
N ILE A 3 17.51 8.23 -56.95
CA ILE A 3 16.93 8.01 -55.62
C ILE A 3 17.30 9.27 -54.83
N ASP A 4 16.29 10.06 -54.49
CA ASP A 4 16.44 11.33 -53.80
C ASP A 4 17.18 11.13 -52.46
N GLU A 5 18.29 11.83 -52.26
CA GLU A 5 19.08 11.86 -51.02
C GLU A 5 18.27 12.32 -49.78
N GLN A 6 17.04 12.82 -49.99
CA GLN A 6 16.14 13.26 -48.94
C GLN A 6 15.50 12.09 -48.16
N ASP A 7 15.27 10.94 -48.78
CA ASP A 7 14.63 9.79 -48.11
C ASP A 7 15.57 9.11 -47.10
N ILE A 8 16.89 9.17 -47.33
CA ILE A 8 17.90 8.61 -46.42
C ILE A 8 17.97 9.45 -45.13
N ASN A 9 17.82 10.77 -45.23
CA ASN A 9 17.81 11.67 -44.08
C ASN A 9 16.58 11.47 -43.19
N PHE A 10 15.41 11.19 -43.77
CA PHE A 10 14.18 11.01 -43.00
C PHE A 10 14.21 9.73 -42.14
N ASN A 11 14.75 8.63 -42.68
CA ASN A 11 14.91 7.39 -41.93
C ASN A 11 15.88 7.54 -40.73
N GLY A 12 16.96 8.32 -40.88
CA GLY A 12 17.87 8.63 -39.78
C GLY A 12 17.23 9.47 -38.68
N LEU A 13 16.45 10.49 -39.07
CA LEU A 13 15.70 11.36 -38.17
C LEU A 13 14.65 10.57 -37.37
N MET A 14 13.88 9.70 -38.04
CA MET A 14 12.90 8.84 -37.38
C MET A 14 13.55 7.85 -36.41
N LYS A 15 14.75 7.34 -36.72
CA LYS A 15 15.50 6.49 -35.80
C LYS A 15 15.95 7.24 -34.54
N SER A 16 16.32 8.52 -34.65
CA SER A 16 16.65 9.37 -33.50
C SER A 16 15.44 9.85 -32.69
N LEU A 17 14.24 9.76 -33.26
CA LEU A 17 12.97 10.11 -32.61
C LEU A 17 12.31 8.91 -31.92
N ASN A 18 12.66 7.69 -32.32
CA ASN A 18 12.39 6.51 -31.50
C ASN A 18 13.28 6.61 -30.27
N PHE A 19 12.71 7.09 -29.15
CA PHE A 19 13.30 6.97 -27.82
C PHE A 19 13.93 5.59 -27.69
N ASP A 20 15.25 5.55 -27.48
CA ASP A 20 16.05 4.34 -27.62
C ASP A 20 15.36 3.17 -26.93
N SER A 21 15.05 2.12 -27.70
CA SER A 21 14.46 0.88 -27.17
C SER A 21 15.34 0.22 -26.09
N GLU A 22 16.58 0.70 -25.93
CA GLU A 22 17.49 0.29 -24.85
C GLU A 22 17.14 0.93 -23.49
N GLU A 23 16.49 2.10 -23.47
CA GLU A 23 16.15 2.81 -22.22
C GLU A 23 14.75 2.44 -21.71
N PHE A 24 13.84 2.08 -22.61
CA PHE A 24 12.46 1.71 -22.29
C PHE A 24 12.11 0.34 -22.89
N LYS A 25 11.80 -0.61 -22.01
CA LYS A 25 11.45 -1.97 -22.40
C LYS A 25 10.06 -2.00 -23.03
N ASP A 26 9.92 -2.81 -24.06
CA ASP A 26 8.66 -3.10 -24.73
C ASP A 26 8.06 -4.40 -24.22
N TYR A 27 6.73 -4.43 -24.08
CA TYR A 27 6.00 -5.61 -23.62
C TYR A 27 4.94 -6.10 -24.62
N GLN A 28 4.95 -5.60 -25.86
CA GLN A 28 3.92 -5.91 -26.86
C GLN A 28 3.82 -7.41 -27.22
N ASP A 29 4.92 -8.15 -27.08
CA ASP A 29 5.00 -9.58 -27.42
C ASP A 29 5.13 -10.49 -26.18
N VAL A 30 4.88 -9.94 -24.98
CA VAL A 30 5.04 -10.69 -23.73
C VAL A 30 3.71 -11.30 -23.32
N ASP A 31 3.69 -12.63 -23.20
CA ASP A 31 2.56 -13.36 -22.63
C ASP A 31 2.63 -13.34 -21.10
N PHE A 32 1.90 -12.39 -20.50
CA PHE A 32 1.85 -12.21 -19.05
C PHE A 32 1.11 -13.35 -18.31
N ASP A 33 0.27 -14.14 -19.00
CA ASP A 33 -0.54 -15.19 -18.36
C ASP A 33 0.33 -16.33 -17.81
N SER A 34 1.46 -16.55 -18.48
CA SER A 34 2.46 -17.57 -18.14
C SER A 34 3.33 -17.21 -16.92
N TYR A 35 3.29 -15.95 -16.46
CA TYR A 35 4.18 -15.46 -15.41
C TYR A 35 3.67 -15.84 -14.02
N THR A 36 4.61 -16.07 -13.10
CA THR A 36 4.31 -16.28 -11.68
C THR A 36 3.97 -14.95 -10.98
N PHE A 37 3.27 -15.02 -9.84
CA PHE A 37 2.90 -13.84 -9.06
C PHE A 37 4.11 -12.94 -8.75
N THR A 38 5.23 -13.54 -8.30
CA THR A 38 6.46 -12.79 -7.99
C THR A 38 7.03 -12.11 -9.23
N GLN A 39 7.01 -12.78 -10.39
CA GLN A 39 7.46 -12.19 -11.65
C GLN A 39 6.56 -11.03 -12.08
N LEU A 40 5.24 -11.19 -12.02
CA LEU A 40 4.27 -10.12 -12.31
C LEU A 40 4.48 -8.90 -11.40
N SER A 41 4.71 -9.13 -10.10
CA SER A 41 5.02 -8.05 -9.16
C SER A 41 6.31 -7.30 -9.50
N HIS A 42 7.34 -8.00 -9.96
CA HIS A 42 8.58 -7.35 -10.40
C HIS A 42 8.37 -6.54 -11.69
N VAL A 43 7.64 -7.09 -12.66
CA VAL A 43 7.34 -6.38 -13.91
C VAL A 43 6.49 -5.14 -13.64
N LYS A 44 5.51 -5.21 -12.73
CA LYS A 44 4.75 -4.03 -12.29
C LYS A 44 5.65 -2.89 -11.83
N LEU A 45 6.59 -3.19 -10.93
CA LEU A 45 7.55 -2.20 -10.42
C LEU A 45 8.45 -1.63 -11.54
N GLU A 46 8.84 -2.48 -12.50
CA GLU A 46 9.62 -2.07 -13.68
C GLU A 46 8.82 -1.09 -14.56
N ILE A 47 7.54 -1.37 -14.81
CA ILE A 47 6.66 -0.51 -15.61
C ILE A 47 6.38 0.82 -14.88
N GLU A 48 6.08 0.79 -13.58
CA GLU A 48 5.88 2.01 -12.77
C GLU A 48 7.11 2.91 -12.80
N SER A 49 8.30 2.34 -12.70
CA SER A 49 9.58 3.06 -12.82
C SER A 49 9.73 3.70 -14.20
N GLN A 50 9.42 2.96 -15.28
CA GLN A 50 9.47 3.49 -16.64
C GLN A 50 8.46 4.61 -16.87
N LEU A 51 7.23 4.46 -16.37
CA LEU A 51 6.20 5.50 -16.44
C LEU A 51 6.68 6.79 -15.76
N ASN A 52 7.22 6.70 -14.55
CA ASN A 52 7.76 7.87 -13.83
C ASN A 52 8.85 8.58 -14.64
N ARG A 53 9.79 7.84 -15.22
CA ARG A 53 10.84 8.41 -16.10
C ARG A 53 10.25 9.12 -17.32
N LEU A 54 9.24 8.55 -17.96
CA LEU A 54 8.57 9.17 -19.12
C LEU A 54 7.82 10.43 -18.73
N PHE A 55 7.16 10.45 -17.56
CA PHE A 55 6.52 11.66 -17.03
C PHE A 55 7.54 12.75 -16.71
N ASP A 56 8.65 12.38 -16.07
CA ASP A 56 9.75 13.31 -15.78
C ASP A 56 10.36 13.87 -17.05
N LEU A 57 10.60 13.02 -18.07
CA LEU A 57 11.08 13.44 -19.37
C LEU A 57 10.13 14.46 -20.02
N LEU A 58 8.83 14.18 -20.00
CA LEU A 58 7.80 15.04 -20.59
C LEU A 58 7.77 16.41 -19.90
N LYS A 59 7.87 16.42 -18.57
CA LYS A 59 7.81 17.64 -17.75
C LYS A 59 9.10 18.44 -17.76
N GLN A 60 10.25 17.80 -17.61
CA GLN A 60 11.54 18.49 -17.46
C GLN A 60 12.11 18.94 -18.81
N LYS A 61 12.01 18.12 -19.85
CA LYS A 61 12.60 18.42 -21.16
C LYS A 61 11.66 19.20 -22.07
N TYR A 62 10.39 18.80 -22.13
CA TYR A 62 9.41 19.37 -23.05
C TYR A 62 8.41 20.34 -22.40
N ASN A 63 8.45 20.47 -21.06
CA ASN A 63 7.54 21.32 -20.29
C ASN A 63 6.06 21.10 -20.65
N ALA A 64 5.71 19.84 -20.92
CA ALA A 64 4.38 19.40 -21.32
C ALA A 64 3.87 18.29 -20.39
N ASP A 65 2.57 18.02 -20.45
CA ASP A 65 1.90 16.92 -19.75
C ASP A 65 1.11 16.05 -20.76
N MET A 66 0.36 15.05 -20.33
CA MET A 66 -0.49 14.21 -21.18
C MET A 66 -1.62 15.00 -21.86
N ASP A 67 -2.09 16.08 -21.22
CA ASP A 67 -3.25 16.87 -21.65
C ASP A 67 -2.89 18.17 -22.39
N THR A 68 -1.61 18.53 -22.47
CA THR A 68 -1.20 19.79 -23.12
C THR A 68 -1.62 19.81 -24.61
N PRO A 69 -2.31 20.85 -25.10
CA PRO A 69 -2.71 20.93 -26.50
C PRO A 69 -1.50 20.99 -27.43
N LEU A 70 -1.45 20.12 -28.44
CA LEU A 70 -0.35 20.07 -29.43
C LEU A 70 -0.61 20.91 -30.69
N VAL A 71 -1.80 21.49 -30.76
CA VAL A 71 -2.30 22.23 -31.91
C VAL A 71 -2.72 23.61 -31.44
N THR A 72 -2.58 24.61 -32.29
CA THR A 72 -3.10 25.96 -32.07
C THR A 72 -4.62 25.98 -32.30
N PRO A 73 -5.34 27.02 -31.85
CA PRO A 73 -6.79 27.15 -32.13
C PRO A 73 -7.13 27.12 -33.62
N ASP A 74 -6.20 27.54 -34.47
CA ASP A 74 -6.34 27.55 -35.93
C ASP A 74 -6.15 26.16 -36.59
N GLY A 75 -5.84 25.12 -35.80
CA GLY A 75 -5.71 23.75 -36.30
C GLY A 75 -4.32 23.36 -36.80
N PHE A 76 -3.31 24.20 -36.60
CA PHE A 76 -1.93 23.92 -37.03
C PHE A 76 -1.05 23.40 -35.87
N PRO A 77 -0.04 22.54 -36.15
CA PRO A 77 0.92 22.12 -35.13
C PRO A 77 1.59 23.33 -34.48
N ARG A 78 1.73 23.28 -33.16
CA ARG A 78 2.40 24.33 -32.41
C ARG A 78 3.88 24.41 -32.80
N SER A 79 4.36 25.62 -33.08
CA SER A 79 5.77 25.87 -33.42
C SER A 79 6.67 26.05 -32.20
N ASP A 80 6.09 26.33 -31.03
CA ASP A 80 6.79 26.55 -29.76
C ASP A 80 7.21 25.25 -29.05
N ILE A 81 6.67 24.11 -29.45
CA ILE A 81 6.92 22.80 -28.83
C ILE A 81 7.25 21.74 -29.87
N ASP A 82 8.01 20.72 -29.46
CA ASP A 82 8.23 19.54 -30.27
C ASP A 82 7.02 18.59 -30.20
N VAL A 83 6.04 18.85 -31.06
CA VAL A 83 4.79 18.09 -31.17
C VAL A 83 5.05 16.61 -31.41
N VAL A 84 6.06 16.26 -32.22
CA VAL A 84 6.31 14.88 -32.63
C VAL A 84 6.85 14.07 -31.45
N SER A 85 7.89 14.57 -30.77
CA SER A 85 8.46 13.91 -29.60
C SER A 85 7.42 13.76 -28.49
N ILE A 86 6.68 14.83 -28.18
CA ILE A 86 5.62 14.78 -27.16
C ILE A 86 4.59 13.72 -27.52
N ARG A 87 4.14 13.65 -28.78
CA ARG A 87 3.16 12.66 -29.22
C ARG A 87 3.69 11.23 -29.06
N LEU A 88 4.94 10.97 -29.41
CA LEU A 88 5.57 9.66 -29.26
C LEU A 88 5.68 9.25 -27.78
N ILE A 89 6.13 10.15 -26.90
CA ILE A 89 6.19 9.91 -25.44
C ILE A 89 4.79 9.58 -24.90
N ARG A 90 3.78 10.37 -25.26
CA ARG A 90 2.40 10.15 -24.79
C ARG A 90 1.87 8.80 -25.25
N ILE A 91 2.09 8.42 -26.51
CA ILE A 91 1.70 7.11 -27.03
C ILE A 91 2.36 6.00 -26.20
N ARG A 92 3.63 6.15 -25.85
CA ARG A 92 4.34 5.18 -25.03
C ARG A 92 3.77 5.07 -23.62
N ILE A 93 3.52 6.19 -22.95
CA ILE A 93 2.89 6.24 -21.63
C ILE A 93 1.52 5.53 -21.67
N ILE A 94 0.72 5.79 -22.70
CA ILE A 94 -0.61 5.17 -22.86
C ILE A 94 -0.48 3.65 -23.00
N ARG A 95 0.46 3.17 -23.82
CA ARG A 95 0.72 1.72 -23.97
C ARG A 95 1.12 1.08 -22.64
N LEU A 96 2.14 1.61 -21.98
CA LEU A 96 2.60 1.09 -20.69
C LEU A 96 1.52 1.13 -19.60
N ARG A 97 0.67 2.16 -19.59
CA ARG A 97 -0.46 2.24 -18.65
C ARG A 97 -1.51 1.15 -18.92
N ASN A 98 -1.76 0.82 -20.18
CA ASN A 98 -2.66 -0.28 -20.52
C ASN A 98 -2.05 -1.62 -20.12
N ASP A 99 -0.75 -1.80 -20.31
CA ASP A 99 -0.02 -3.02 -19.92
C ASP A 99 -0.01 -3.19 -18.39
N ASP A 100 0.28 -2.12 -17.63
CA ASP A 100 0.20 -2.11 -16.17
C ASP A 100 -1.20 -2.50 -15.67
N LYS A 101 -2.25 -1.96 -16.29
CA LYS A 101 -3.63 -2.32 -15.98
C LYS A 101 -3.91 -3.81 -16.21
N GLN A 102 -3.36 -4.40 -17.28
CA GLN A 102 -3.48 -5.84 -17.52
C GLN A 102 -2.75 -6.65 -16.45
N ILE A 103 -1.52 -6.26 -16.09
CA ILE A 103 -0.74 -6.94 -15.06
C ILE A 103 -1.43 -6.89 -13.69
N ILE A 104 -2.01 -5.75 -13.33
CA ILE A 104 -2.78 -5.62 -12.08
C ILE A 104 -3.96 -6.59 -12.08
N HIS A 105 -4.71 -6.66 -13.17
CA HIS A 105 -5.83 -7.60 -13.30
C HIS A 105 -5.37 -9.07 -13.15
N LEU A 106 -4.27 -9.44 -13.80
CA LEU A 106 -3.70 -10.78 -13.69
C LEU A 106 -3.17 -11.08 -12.27
N LEU A 107 -2.56 -10.09 -11.61
CA LEU A 107 -2.15 -10.20 -10.20
C LEU A 107 -3.34 -10.49 -9.30
N ASP A 108 -4.45 -9.77 -9.49
CA ASP A 108 -5.68 -9.96 -8.72
C ASP A 108 -6.26 -11.36 -8.94
N GLU A 109 -6.30 -11.84 -10.18
CA GLU A 109 -6.77 -13.20 -10.51
C GLU A 109 -5.88 -14.29 -9.88
N LYS A 110 -4.55 -14.21 -10.05
CA LYS A 110 -3.62 -15.19 -9.46
C LYS A 110 -3.68 -15.19 -7.93
N MET A 111 -3.90 -14.02 -7.33
CA MET A 111 -4.07 -13.89 -5.89
C MET A 111 -5.37 -14.55 -5.43
N ALA A 112 -6.48 -14.30 -6.13
CA ALA A 112 -7.77 -14.94 -5.86
C ALA A 112 -7.70 -16.46 -6.00
N ASP A 113 -7.02 -16.96 -7.03
CA ASP A 113 -6.80 -18.39 -7.26
C ASP A 113 -5.99 -19.04 -6.13
N GLU A 114 -4.92 -18.39 -5.66
CA GLU A 114 -4.14 -18.89 -4.53
C GLU A 114 -4.98 -18.97 -3.26
N PHE A 115 -5.80 -17.95 -2.99
CA PHE A 115 -6.71 -17.96 -1.85
C PHE A 115 -7.80 -19.03 -1.99
N ALA A 116 -8.32 -19.26 -3.19
CA ALA A 116 -9.31 -20.31 -3.45
C ALA A 116 -8.70 -21.70 -3.23
N ARG A 117 -7.51 -21.98 -3.79
CA ARG A 117 -6.79 -23.24 -3.58
C ARG A 117 -6.52 -23.50 -2.09
N ARG A 118 -6.06 -22.47 -1.37
CA ARG A 118 -5.83 -22.56 0.08
C ARG A 118 -7.12 -22.84 0.85
N ARG A 119 -8.30 -22.40 0.38
CA ARG A 119 -9.60 -22.74 1.00
C ARG A 119 -9.95 -24.20 0.74
N ASP A 120 -9.80 -24.68 -0.49
CA ASP A 120 -10.12 -26.05 -0.88
C ASP A 120 -9.23 -27.09 -0.20
N GLU A 121 -7.94 -26.79 -0.03
CA GLU A 121 -6.99 -27.63 0.71
C GLU A 121 -7.30 -27.71 2.23
N THR A 122 -7.95 -26.69 2.79
CA THR A 122 -8.47 -26.72 4.18
C THR A 122 -9.84 -27.35 4.35
N GLY A 123 -10.43 -27.90 3.28
CA GLY A 123 -11.53 -28.85 3.36
C GLY A 123 -12.93 -28.26 3.30
N SER A 124 -13.71 -28.84 2.39
CA SER A 124 -15.16 -29.04 2.42
C SER A 124 -15.79 -28.88 3.82
N SER A 125 -16.30 -27.69 4.10
CA SER A 125 -17.51 -27.37 4.87
C SER A 125 -17.43 -25.92 5.33
N MET A 126 -18.08 -25.02 4.58
CA MET A 126 -19.00 -24.03 5.14
C MET A 126 -19.57 -23.19 4.01
N ASP A 127 -20.89 -23.34 3.86
CA ASP A 127 -21.75 -22.44 3.10
C ASP A 127 -21.44 -20.98 3.47
N ILE A 128 -21.46 -20.14 2.44
CA ILE A 128 -21.20 -18.71 2.50
C ILE A 128 -22.38 -18.06 3.24
N ASP A 129 -22.29 -18.01 4.57
CA ASP A 129 -22.85 -16.92 5.35
C ASP A 129 -21.78 -15.84 5.49
N ILE A 130 -22.21 -14.60 5.34
CA ILE A 130 -21.36 -13.41 5.34
C ILE A 130 -20.79 -13.19 6.76
N GLU A 131 -19.45 -12.96 6.84
CA GLU A 131 -18.60 -12.45 7.95
C GLU A 131 -17.98 -13.40 9.01
N PRO A 132 -16.82 -13.06 9.65
CA PRO A 132 -15.80 -12.05 9.34
C PRO A 132 -14.34 -12.63 9.27
N THR A 133 -13.38 -11.76 8.92
CA THR A 133 -11.92 -11.86 9.11
C THR A 133 -11.40 -13.06 9.92
N ARG A 134 -10.43 -13.81 9.38
CA ARG A 134 -9.52 -14.64 10.19
C ARG A 134 -9.04 -13.77 11.36
N GLU A 135 -9.46 -14.07 12.59
CA GLU A 135 -9.00 -13.35 13.77
C GLU A 135 -7.48 -13.46 13.83
N ILE A 136 -6.79 -12.35 13.57
CA ILE A 136 -5.35 -12.28 13.78
C ILE A 136 -5.15 -12.40 15.29
N VAL A 137 -4.78 -13.60 15.75
CA VAL A 137 -4.48 -13.83 17.16
C VAL A 137 -3.12 -13.21 17.46
N TYR A 138 -3.12 -11.95 17.89
CA TYR A 138 -1.93 -11.30 18.42
C TYR A 138 -1.45 -12.06 19.65
N SER A 139 -0.19 -12.49 19.69
CA SER A 139 0.36 -13.28 20.81
C SER A 139 1.59 -12.65 21.45
N ILE A 140 2.18 -11.64 20.81
CA ILE A 140 3.40 -10.97 21.26
C ILE A 140 3.01 -9.80 22.16
N PRO A 141 3.36 -9.82 23.46
CA PRO A 141 3.15 -8.67 24.33
C PRO A 141 4.10 -7.51 23.96
N PHE A 142 3.64 -6.28 24.15
CA PHE A 142 4.41 -5.06 23.84
C PHE A 142 4.57 -4.10 25.01
N ALA A 143 3.83 -4.33 26.09
CA ALA A 143 3.91 -3.55 27.31
C ALA A 143 3.65 -4.43 28.51
N ARG A 144 4.21 -4.08 29.66
CA ARG A 144 3.93 -4.71 30.94
C ARG A 144 3.35 -3.70 31.91
N VAL A 145 2.34 -4.10 32.67
CA VAL A 145 1.75 -3.30 33.74
C VAL A 145 2.68 -3.36 34.95
N GLY A 146 3.25 -2.22 35.32
CA GLY A 146 4.07 -2.06 36.51
C GLY A 146 3.18 -1.97 37.74
N ASP A 147 2.69 -0.77 38.05
CA ASP A 147 1.85 -0.52 39.22
C ASP A 147 0.42 -0.20 38.81
N VAL A 148 -0.56 -0.64 39.61
CA VAL A 148 -1.98 -0.31 39.46
C VAL A 148 -2.48 0.32 40.75
N VAL A 149 -3.14 1.47 40.66
CA VAL A 149 -3.67 2.18 41.83
C VAL A 149 -5.01 1.56 42.26
N GLU A 150 -5.13 1.22 43.54
CA GLU A 150 -6.36 0.66 44.12
C GLU A 150 -7.55 1.59 43.90
N ASN A 151 -8.71 1.01 43.57
CA ASN A 151 -9.96 1.71 43.21
C ASN A 151 -9.86 2.65 41.99
N GLY A 152 -8.71 2.70 41.29
CA GLY A 152 -8.54 3.45 40.05
C GLY A 152 -9.17 2.75 38.84
N PRO A 153 -9.26 3.43 37.67
CA PRO A 153 -9.90 2.90 36.48
C PRO A 153 -9.33 1.54 36.02
N ALA A 154 -8.01 1.40 35.98
CA ALA A 154 -7.34 0.15 35.62
C ALA A 154 -7.63 -0.99 36.62
N PHE A 155 -7.67 -0.70 37.92
CA PHE A 155 -8.01 -1.67 38.95
C PHE A 155 -9.47 -2.15 38.82
N ASN A 156 -10.40 -1.21 38.64
CA ASN A 156 -11.82 -1.49 38.49
C ASN A 156 -12.10 -2.29 37.21
N SER A 157 -11.30 -2.08 36.16
CA SER A 157 -11.32 -2.87 34.92
C SER A 157 -10.62 -4.23 35.02
N GLY A 158 -10.07 -4.58 36.19
CA GLY A 158 -9.48 -5.89 36.47
C GLY A 158 -8.03 -6.06 36.01
N LEU A 159 -7.36 -4.97 35.62
CA LEU A 159 -5.93 -4.97 35.28
C LEU A 159 -5.09 -5.17 36.55
N ARG A 160 -4.03 -5.97 36.46
CA ARG A 160 -3.17 -6.30 37.60
C ARG A 160 -1.71 -5.98 37.29
N THR A 161 -0.95 -5.67 38.34
CA THR A 161 0.51 -5.61 38.28
C THR A 161 1.07 -6.92 37.73
N GLY A 162 1.94 -6.79 36.73
CA GLY A 162 2.58 -7.91 36.04
C GLY A 162 1.86 -8.39 34.78
N ASP A 163 0.65 -7.90 34.47
CA ASP A 163 -0.04 -8.23 33.22
C ASP A 163 0.78 -7.75 32.01
N GLU A 164 0.89 -8.58 30.97
CA GLU A 164 1.58 -8.21 29.72
C GLU A 164 0.54 -7.90 28.64
N ILE A 165 0.49 -6.67 28.14
CA ILE A 165 -0.49 -6.22 27.15
C ILE A 165 -0.10 -6.74 25.76
N VAL A 166 -1.04 -7.43 25.13
CA VAL A 166 -0.90 -8.05 23.81
C VAL A 166 -1.68 -7.26 22.75
N LEU A 167 -2.89 -6.81 23.08
CA LEU A 167 -3.75 -6.02 22.20
C LEU A 167 -4.42 -4.90 22.98
N PHE A 168 -4.56 -3.72 22.37
CA PHE A 168 -5.19 -2.55 22.96
C PHE A 168 -6.10 -1.85 21.94
N ASP A 169 -7.32 -1.49 22.34
CA ASP A 169 -8.36 -0.86 21.48
C ASP A 169 -8.67 -1.63 20.18
N ASN A 170 -8.50 -2.97 20.22
CA ASN A 170 -8.69 -3.94 19.13
C ASN A 170 -7.63 -3.96 18.00
N ASP A 171 -6.88 -2.88 17.79
CA ASP A 171 -5.96 -2.75 16.65
C ASP A 171 -4.51 -2.45 17.05
N ILE A 172 -4.22 -2.08 18.30
CA ILE A 172 -2.86 -1.75 18.74
C ILE A 172 -2.16 -2.99 19.29
N HIS A 173 -1.09 -3.41 18.63
CA HIS A 173 -0.28 -4.59 18.94
C HIS A 173 1.23 -4.27 18.87
N ALA A 174 2.08 -5.30 19.00
CA ALA A 174 3.54 -5.15 19.06
C ALA A 174 4.18 -4.40 17.88
N ALA A 175 3.58 -4.43 16.69
CA ALA A 175 4.17 -3.81 15.50
C ALA A 175 3.81 -2.32 15.34
N ASN A 176 2.72 -1.83 15.94
CA ASN A 176 2.18 -0.48 15.68
C ASN A 176 2.00 0.39 16.95
N ASN A 177 2.36 -0.09 18.14
CA ASN A 177 2.21 0.65 19.39
C ASN A 177 3.10 1.91 19.51
N ASN A 178 4.15 2.03 18.70
CA ASN A 178 5.08 3.17 18.66
C ASN A 178 5.61 3.60 20.05
N LYS A 179 6.16 2.65 20.82
CA LYS A 179 6.65 2.87 22.20
C LYS A 179 5.56 3.48 23.10
N LEU A 180 4.37 2.89 23.06
CA LEU A 180 3.16 3.29 23.78
C LEU A 180 2.50 4.61 23.35
N ARG A 181 3.08 5.38 22.41
CA ARG A 181 2.51 6.65 21.97
C ARG A 181 1.13 6.49 21.32
N SER A 182 0.91 5.38 20.61
CA SER A 182 -0.38 5.09 19.96
C SER A 182 -1.53 4.90 20.97
N LEU A 183 -1.22 4.50 22.21
CA LEU A 183 -2.24 4.29 23.25
C LEU A 183 -2.77 5.64 23.76
N VAL A 184 -1.91 6.66 23.89
CA VAL A 184 -2.29 7.98 24.41
C VAL A 184 -3.42 8.60 23.60
N THR A 185 -3.44 8.38 22.28
CA THR A 185 -4.52 8.88 21.40
C THR A 185 -5.84 8.15 21.55
N ARG A 186 -5.85 6.93 22.11
CA ARG A 186 -7.05 6.11 22.31
C ARG A 186 -7.64 6.23 23.72
N VAL A 187 -6.81 6.63 24.69
CA VAL A 187 -7.21 6.85 26.09
C VAL A 187 -8.00 8.16 26.20
N VAL A 188 -9.30 8.05 25.98
CA VAL A 188 -10.28 9.13 26.11
C VAL A 188 -11.17 8.85 27.33
N PRO A 189 -11.52 9.86 28.15
CA PRO A 189 -12.43 9.65 29.28
C PRO A 189 -13.75 9.02 28.87
N ASP A 190 -14.25 8.10 29.69
CA ASP A 190 -15.54 7.40 29.58
C ASP A 190 -15.74 6.56 28.31
N LYS A 191 -14.68 6.37 27.50
CA LYS A 191 -14.69 5.48 26.34
C LYS A 191 -14.16 4.10 26.73
N GLU A 192 -14.95 3.06 26.50
CA GLU A 192 -14.53 1.68 26.72
C GLU A 192 -13.45 1.26 25.71
N ILE A 193 -12.40 0.62 26.22
CA ILE A 193 -11.25 0.14 25.47
C ILE A 193 -11.06 -1.35 25.78
N ASN A 194 -11.08 -2.19 24.76
CA ASN A 194 -10.74 -3.60 24.93
C ASN A 194 -9.22 -3.76 25.05
N VAL A 195 -8.79 -4.49 26.08
CA VAL A 195 -7.39 -4.75 26.35
C VAL A 195 -7.21 -6.25 26.58
N ASP A 196 -6.43 -6.88 25.72
CA ASP A 196 -6.02 -8.27 25.92
C ASP A 196 -4.66 -8.31 26.58
N VAL A 197 -4.60 -9.04 27.68
CA VAL A 197 -3.37 -9.26 28.44
C VAL A 197 -3.02 -10.74 28.52
N ASN A 198 -1.75 -11.03 28.62
CA ASN A 198 -1.22 -12.31 29.04
C ASN A 198 -0.97 -12.26 30.55
N ARG A 199 -1.68 -13.09 31.32
CA ARG A 199 -1.57 -13.20 32.77
C ARG A 199 -1.11 -14.62 33.11
N GLY A 200 0.17 -14.77 33.40
CA GLY A 200 0.73 -16.08 33.78
C GLY A 200 0.65 -17.14 32.68
N GLY A 201 0.60 -16.74 31.40
CA GLY A 201 0.48 -17.64 30.25
C GLY A 201 -0.95 -17.77 29.69
N GLU A 202 -1.95 -17.26 30.41
CA GLU A 202 -3.34 -17.25 29.96
C GLU A 202 -3.73 -15.88 29.38
N ARG A 203 -4.43 -15.90 28.25
CA ARG A 203 -4.98 -14.68 27.66
C ARG A 203 -6.26 -14.28 28.37
N VAL A 204 -6.31 -13.04 28.83
CA VAL A 204 -7.45 -12.45 29.51
C VAL A 204 -7.86 -11.16 28.78
N SER A 205 -9.10 -11.11 28.33
CA SER A 205 -9.68 -9.90 27.72
C SER A 205 -10.38 -9.05 28.79
N LEU A 206 -10.00 -7.79 28.87
CA LEU A 206 -10.47 -6.81 29.84
C LEU A 206 -11.09 -5.61 29.15
N LYS A 207 -12.02 -4.95 29.82
CA LYS A 207 -12.71 -3.74 29.35
C LYS A 207 -12.27 -2.56 30.21
N LEU A 208 -11.32 -1.80 29.70
CA LEU A 208 -10.72 -0.64 30.34
C LEU A 208 -11.55 0.61 30.06
N ILE A 209 -12.05 1.28 31.10
CA ILE A 209 -12.80 2.55 30.95
C ILE A 209 -11.98 3.65 31.63
N PRO A 210 -11.24 4.48 30.87
CA PRO A 210 -10.49 5.59 31.43
C PRO A 210 -11.44 6.59 32.10
N SER A 211 -11.05 7.15 33.25
CA SER A 211 -11.83 8.19 33.92
C SER A 211 -10.91 9.27 34.48
N ASN A 212 -11.39 10.50 34.52
CA ASN A 212 -10.74 11.63 35.21
C ASN A 212 -11.35 11.89 36.59
N ASN A 213 -12.43 11.19 36.96
CA ASN A 213 -13.19 11.40 38.19
C ASN A 213 -12.84 10.32 39.23
N TRP A 214 -11.56 10.24 39.60
CA TRP A 214 -11.05 9.31 40.60
C TRP A 214 -9.87 9.93 41.37
N GLU A 215 -9.54 9.35 42.52
CA GLU A 215 -8.51 9.88 43.44
C GLU A 215 -7.08 9.52 42.99
N GLY A 216 -6.66 9.96 41.81
CA GLY A 216 -5.30 9.72 41.33
C GLY A 216 -4.90 10.52 40.09
N GLN A 217 -3.71 10.24 39.58
CA GLN A 217 -3.12 10.98 38.46
C GLN A 217 -3.41 10.30 37.12
N GLY A 218 -3.90 11.07 36.15
CA GLY A 218 -4.13 10.63 34.78
C GLY A 218 -5.47 9.90 34.61
N LEU A 219 -5.64 9.26 33.45
CA LEU A 219 -6.93 8.68 33.05
C LEU A 219 -7.07 7.17 33.32
N LEU A 220 -5.95 6.47 33.49
CA LEU A 220 -5.94 5.01 33.61
C LEU A 220 -5.69 4.52 35.03
N GLY A 221 -4.86 5.20 35.81
CA GLY A 221 -4.46 4.73 37.13
C GLY A 221 -3.56 3.49 37.13
N CYS A 222 -2.76 3.32 36.07
CA CYS A 222 -1.69 2.32 36.02
C CYS A 222 -0.43 2.87 35.34
N HIS A 223 0.71 2.23 35.62
CA HIS A 223 1.99 2.51 34.96
C HIS A 223 2.29 1.42 33.93
N LEU A 224 2.42 1.81 32.66
CA LEU A 224 2.76 0.90 31.57
C LEU A 224 4.23 1.04 31.20
N ILE A 225 4.95 -0.08 31.18
CA ILE A 225 6.37 -0.18 30.85
C ILE A 225 6.48 -0.83 29.46
N PRO A 226 7.07 -0.17 28.45
CA PRO A 226 7.28 -0.80 27.15
C PRO A 226 8.26 -1.97 27.25
N MET A 227 8.03 -3.02 26.45
CA MET A 227 8.92 -4.18 26.33
C MET A 227 9.81 -4.09 25.10
#